data_AF-U1R1F3-F1
#
_entry.id   AF-U1R1F3-F1
#
_cell.length_a   1.000
_cell.length_b   1.000
_cell.length_c   1.000
_cell.angle_alpha   90.00
_cell.angle_beta   90.00
_cell.angle_gamma   90.00
#
_symmetry.space_group_name_H-M   'P 1'
#
loop_
_entity.id
_entity.type
_entity.pdbx_description
1 polymer ?
#
loop_
_entity_poly.entity_id
_entity_poly.type
_entity_poly.pdbx_seq_one_letter_code
_entity_poly.pdbx_strand_id
1 'polypeptide(L)'
;MAETEKTPEKKTVNIRMTETFLADVDAAWKELGYNSRSEFVRDTLRDAVKHPDFDRADLKAMLAGEVEIQQGRTHTAEDVREDLTPEE
;
A
#
# COMPACT_ATOMS: atom_id res chain seq x y z
N MET A 1 -30.37 -13.30 -27.64
CA MET A 1 -30.63 -13.05 -26.20
C MET A 1 -29.26 -12.90 -25.56
N ALA A 2 -28.81 -11.67 -25.34
CA ALA A 2 -27.50 -11.44 -24.73
C ALA A 2 -27.61 -11.79 -23.25
N GLU A 3 -26.78 -12.74 -22.82
CA GLU A 3 -26.58 -13.10 -21.43
C GLU A 3 -26.05 -11.87 -20.71
N THR A 4 -26.90 -11.19 -19.94
CA THR A 4 -26.50 -10.05 -19.13
C THR A 4 -25.44 -10.55 -18.15
N GLU A 5 -24.19 -10.14 -18.32
CA GLU A 5 -23.14 -10.34 -17.33
C GLU A 5 -23.69 -9.92 -15.96
N LYS A 6 -23.96 -10.91 -15.10
CA LYS A 6 -24.43 -10.62 -13.75
C LYS A 6 -23.31 -9.88 -13.03
N THR A 7 -23.45 -8.57 -12.88
CA THR A 7 -22.63 -7.81 -11.95
C THR A 7 -22.63 -8.55 -10.61
N PRO A 8 -21.45 -8.78 -10.01
CA PRO A 8 -21.33 -9.58 -8.80
C PRO A 8 -22.24 -9.03 -7.70
N GLU A 9 -22.86 -9.94 -6.94
CA GLU A 9 -23.74 -9.57 -5.83
C GLU A 9 -22.96 -8.73 -4.81
N LYS A 10 -23.51 -7.55 -4.47
CA LYS A 10 -22.92 -6.62 -3.51
C LYS A 10 -23.66 -6.73 -2.19
N LYS A 11 -22.93 -6.92 -1.09
CA LYS A 11 -23.47 -6.87 0.27
C LYS A 11 -23.06 -5.58 0.96
N THR A 12 -24.00 -4.93 1.63
CA THR A 12 -23.73 -3.73 2.42
C THR A 12 -23.06 -4.11 3.74
N VAL A 13 -21.95 -3.45 4.04
CA VAL A 13 -21.22 -3.57 5.32
C VAL A 13 -21.25 -2.23 6.03
N ASN A 14 -21.59 -2.24 7.33
CA ASN A 14 -21.57 -1.04 8.16
C ASN A 14 -20.23 -0.97 8.92
N ILE A 15 -19.49 0.13 8.73
CA ILE A 15 -18.20 0.38 9.39
C ILE A 15 -18.39 1.54 10.38
N ARG A 16 -17.93 1.35 11.63
CA ARG A 16 -17.89 2.41 12.64
C ARG A 16 -16.49 3.01 12.69
N MET A 17 -16.40 4.32 12.78
CA MET A 17 -15.15 5.08 12.92
C MET A 17 -15.41 6.35 13.74
N THR A 18 -14.35 6.96 14.25
CA THR A 18 -14.47 8.25 14.94
C THR A 18 -14.85 9.35 13.96
N GLU A 19 -15.51 10.41 14.43
CA GLU A 19 -15.88 11.55 13.59
C GLU A 19 -14.66 12.25 12.99
N THR A 20 -13.57 12.32 13.75
CA THR A 20 -12.29 12.87 13.27
C THR A 20 -11.73 12.07 12.09
N PHE A 21 -11.69 10.74 12.20
CA PHE A 21 -11.20 9.90 11.12
C PHE A 21 -12.14 9.92 9.91
N LEU A 22 -13.45 10.04 10.12
CA LEU A 22 -14.40 10.22 9.02
C LEU A 22 -14.14 11.53 8.27
N ALA A 23 -13.78 12.62 8.96
CA ALA A 23 -13.42 13.88 8.32
C ALA A 23 -12.13 13.74 7.48
N ASP A 24 -11.13 13.02 7.98
CA ASP A 24 -9.89 12.73 7.24
C ASP A 24 -10.17 11.91 5.97
N VAL A 25 -10.99 10.86 6.10
CA VAL A 25 -11.46 10.07 4.93
C VAL A 25 -12.17 10.97 3.94
N ASP A 26 -13.05 11.86 4.41
CA ASP A 26 -13.83 12.77 3.59
C ASP A 26 -13.00 13.81 2.83
N ALA A 27 -11.86 14.22 3.39
CA ALA A 27 -10.88 15.04 2.69
C ALA A 27 -10.13 14.21 1.64
N ALA A 28 -9.62 13.03 2.03
CA ALA A 28 -8.77 12.20 1.18
C ALA A 28 -9.46 11.74 -0.11
N TRP A 29 -10.70 11.21 -0.04
CA TRP A 29 -11.36 10.72 -1.26
C TRP A 29 -11.67 11.83 -2.27
N LYS A 30 -11.93 13.05 -1.79
CA LYS A 30 -12.19 14.22 -2.65
C LYS A 30 -10.90 14.69 -3.32
N GLU A 31 -9.82 14.78 -2.55
CA GLU A 31 -8.50 15.16 -3.06
C GLU A 31 -8.01 14.18 -4.13
N LEU A 32 -8.23 12.89 -3.91
CA LEU A 32 -7.89 11.82 -4.85
C LEU A 32 -8.89 11.65 -6.00
N GLY A 33 -9.96 12.45 -6.05
CA GLY A 33 -10.90 12.50 -7.18
C GLY A 33 -11.87 11.31 -7.30
N TYR A 34 -12.15 10.58 -6.22
CA TYR A 34 -13.10 9.48 -6.24
C TYR A 34 -14.54 9.97 -6.45
N ASN A 35 -15.40 9.13 -7.05
CA ASN A 35 -16.80 9.50 -7.27
C ASN A 35 -17.66 9.36 -6.00
N SER A 36 -17.20 8.53 -5.04
CA SER A 36 -17.90 8.36 -3.77
C SER A 36 -16.97 7.86 -2.66
N ARG A 37 -17.34 8.18 -1.41
CA ARG A 37 -16.72 7.62 -0.19
C ARG A 37 -16.66 6.09 -0.21
N SER A 38 -17.76 5.44 -0.60
CA SER A 38 -17.82 3.98 -0.61
C SER A 38 -16.91 3.37 -1.69
N GLU A 39 -16.61 4.10 -2.76
CA GLU A 39 -15.63 3.66 -3.76
C GLU A 39 -14.22 3.72 -3.19
N PHE A 40 -13.83 4.85 -2.61
CA PHE A 40 -12.55 5.01 -1.93
C PHE A 40 -12.34 3.93 -0.86
N VAL A 41 -13.29 3.76 0.06
CA VAL A 41 -13.19 2.75 1.12
C VAL A 41 -13.06 1.33 0.57
N ARG A 42 -13.78 0.98 -0.50
CA ARG A 42 -13.65 -0.34 -1.12
C ARG A 42 -12.29 -0.55 -1.79
N ASP A 43 -11.76 0.49 -2.42
CA ASP A 43 -10.47 0.43 -3.09
C ASP A 43 -9.34 0.29 -2.08
N THR A 44 -9.31 1.14 -1.04
CA THR A 44 -8.35 1.05 0.06
C THR A 44 -8.41 -0.31 0.77
N LEU A 45 -9.62 -0.83 1.04
CA LEU A 45 -9.77 -2.16 1.65
C LEU A 45 -9.30 -3.28 0.72
N ARG A 46 -9.52 -3.15 -0.60
CA ARG A 46 -9.05 -4.14 -1.57
C ARG A 46 -7.54 -4.16 -1.64
N ASP A 47 -6.91 -2.99 -1.70
CA ASP A 47 -5.46 -2.83 -1.75
C ASP A 47 -4.81 -3.49 -0.52
N ALA A 48 -5.28 -3.14 0.69
CA ALA A 48 -4.80 -3.73 1.93
C ALA A 48 -4.96 -5.27 2.00
N VAL A 49 -5.98 -5.84 1.35
CA VAL A 49 -6.21 -7.29 1.31
C VAL A 49 -5.42 -7.98 0.19
N LYS A 50 -5.17 -7.30 -0.93
CA LYS A 50 -4.49 -7.87 -2.11
C LYS A 50 -2.99 -7.71 -2.06
N HIS A 51 -2.51 -6.69 -1.36
CA HIS A 51 -1.11 -6.37 -1.18
C HIS A 51 -0.77 -6.27 0.32
N PRO A 52 -1.03 -7.33 1.11
CA PRO A 52 -0.82 -7.29 2.56
C PRO A 52 0.67 -7.20 2.94
N ASP A 53 1.55 -7.62 2.02
CA ASP A 53 3.00 -7.69 2.22
C ASP A 53 3.70 -6.35 1.96
N PHE A 54 2.96 -5.29 1.60
CA PHE A 54 3.52 -3.95 1.46
C PHE A 54 2.98 -3.04 2.54
N ASP A 55 3.74 -2.91 3.62
CA ASP A 55 3.37 -2.07 4.75
C ASP A 55 4.24 -0.80 4.85
N ARG A 56 4.02 -0.02 5.90
CA ARG A 56 4.75 1.24 6.12
C ARG A 56 6.25 1.00 6.38
N ALA A 57 6.65 -0.15 6.89
CA ALA A 57 8.04 -0.52 7.09
C ALA A 57 8.71 -0.79 5.74
N ASP A 58 8.03 -1.46 4.80
CA ASP A 58 8.56 -1.69 3.44
C ASP A 58 8.79 -0.38 2.70
N LEU A 59 7.82 0.55 2.76
CA LEU A 59 7.99 1.88 2.19
C LEU A 59 9.18 2.63 2.82
N LYS A 60 9.37 2.54 4.14
CA LYS A 60 10.52 3.13 4.82
C LYS A 60 11.83 2.49 4.38
N ALA A 61 11.86 1.18 4.21
CA ALA A 61 13.04 0.46 3.74
C ALA A 61 13.42 0.88 2.32
N MET A 62 12.44 1.00 1.41
CA MET A 62 12.68 1.52 0.05
C MET A 62 13.21 2.95 0.06
N LEU A 63 12.63 3.85 0.87
CA LEU A 63 13.08 5.23 0.99
C LEU A 63 14.49 5.32 1.61
N ALA A 64 14.82 4.46 2.57
CA ALA A 64 16.16 4.37 3.14
C ALA A 64 17.18 3.92 2.08
N GLY A 65 16.84 2.90 1.28
CA GLY A 65 17.66 2.43 0.17
C GLY A 65 17.91 3.50 -0.88
N GLU A 66 16.91 4.31 -1.25
CA GLU A 66 17.10 5.45 -2.17
C GLU A 66 18.11 6.47 -1.61
N VAL A 67 18.03 6.80 -0.31
CA VAL A 67 18.98 7.72 0.33
C VAL A 67 20.38 7.11 0.38
N GLU A 68 20.52 5.80 0.64
CA GLU A 68 21.80 5.09 0.61
C GLU A 68 22.43 5.12 -0.78
N ILE A 69 21.64 4.91 -1.84
CA ILE A 69 22.07 5.03 -3.24
C ILE A 69 22.57 6.45 -3.54
N GLN A 70 21.80 7.48 -3.19
CA GLN A 70 22.19 8.88 -3.41
C GLN A 70 23.47 9.27 -2.67
N GLN A 71 23.71 8.66 -1.51
CA GLN A 71 24.92 8.89 -0.70
C GLN A 71 26.08 7.98 -1.08
N GLY A 72 25.93 7.11 -2.09
CA GLY A 72 26.96 6.16 -2.50
C GLY A 72 27.29 5.10 -1.45
N ARG A 73 26.39 4.86 -0.49
CA ARG A 73 26.54 3.85 0.57
C ARG A 73 25.95 2.51 0.13
N THR A 74 26.33 2.08 -1.07
CA THR A 74 25.90 0.81 -1.66
C THR A 74 27.07 -0.16 -1.68
N HIS A 75 26.81 -1.41 -1.36
CA HIS A 75 27.83 -2.46 -1.44
C HIS A 75 27.66 -3.26 -2.74
N THR A 76 28.77 -3.67 -3.34
CA THR A 76 28.74 -4.65 -4.44
C THR A 76 28.49 -6.05 -3.89
N ALA A 77 28.14 -6.98 -4.78
CA ALA A 77 27.95 -8.37 -4.39
C ALA A 77 29.27 -9.02 -3.91
N GLU A 78 30.41 -8.59 -4.44
CA GLU A 78 31.73 -8.98 -3.96
C GLU A 78 32.00 -8.45 -2.55
N ASP A 79 31.77 -7.15 -2.28
CA ASP A 79 32.01 -6.54 -0.95
C ASP A 79 31.22 -7.28 0.15
N VAL A 80 29.93 -7.53 -0.09
CA VAL A 80 29.06 -8.21 0.87
C VAL A 80 29.49 -9.66 1.09
N ARG A 81 30.01 -10.32 0.04
CA ARG A 81 30.44 -11.72 0.14
C ARG A 81 31.70 -11.83 0.99
N GLU A 82 32.64 -10.91 0.85
CA GLU A 82 33.86 -10.83 1.65
C GLU A 82 33.52 -10.61 3.14
N ASP A 83 32.61 -9.66 3.43
CA ASP A 83 32.15 -9.36 4.80
C ASP A 83 31.41 -10.52 5.48
N LEU A 84 30.73 -11.37 4.71
CA LEU A 84 29.94 -12.49 5.22
C LEU A 84 30.69 -13.83 5.26
N THR A 85 31.91 -13.90 4.72
CA THR A 85 32.78 -15.07 4.90
C THR A 85 33.53 -14.97 6.22
N PRO A 86 33.22 -15.81 7.23
CA PRO A 86 34.01 -15.84 8.46
C PRO A 86 35.44 -16.31 8.15
N GLU A 87 36.43 -15.63 8.71
CA GLU A 87 37.83 -16.07 8.61
C GLU A 87 37.99 -17.41 9.34
N GLU A 88 38.45 -18.44 8.61
CA GLU A 88 38.71 -19.80 9.12
C GLU A 88 39.91 -19.86 10.08
#